data_AF-A0A8C9LPF3-F1
#
_entry.id   AF-A0A8C9LPF3-F1
#
_cell.length_a   1.000
_cell.length_b   1.000
_cell.length_c   1.000
_cell.angle_alpha   90.00
_cell.angle_beta   90.00
_cell.angle_gamma   90.00
#
_symmetry.space_group_name_H-M   'P 1'
#
loop_
_entity.id
_entity.type
_entity.pdbx_description
1 polymer ?
#
loop_
_entity_poly.entity_id
_entity_poly.type
_entity_poly.pdbx_seq_one_letter_code
_entity_poly.pdbx_strand_id
1 'polypeptide(L)'
;IKSLRQSKKEEVSFRKFFIFQLVGLVLTYDFTNCDFEKIEANYLSTISKDLITYMSGTKSTDFNNTVSCSNRPHCLTEIQSLTFSPIPGCASLTKEMFAMKTKATLALWCPGYSETQINATQAMKKRRKRKVTTNKCLEQVSQLLGLWRRFIRTLLKKQ
;
A
#
# COMPACT_ATOMS: atom_id res chain seq x y z
N ILE A 1 -8.27 67.12 -5.64
CA ILE A 1 -9.69 66.88 -5.25
C ILE A 1 -10.39 66.25 -6.46
N LYS A 2 -10.96 65.03 -6.28
CA LYS A 2 -12.10 64.36 -6.98
C LYS A 2 -12.30 64.61 -8.50
N SER A 3 -12.58 63.65 -9.38
CA SER A 3 -12.97 62.23 -9.27
C SER A 3 -13.06 61.54 -10.64
N LEU A 4 -12.66 60.27 -10.67
CA LEU A 4 -13.27 59.10 -11.34
C LEU A 4 -14.24 59.27 -12.53
N ARG A 5 -13.85 58.66 -13.67
CA ARG A 5 -14.70 57.67 -14.37
C ARG A 5 -13.83 56.76 -15.25
N GLN A 6 -13.28 55.69 -14.68
CA GLN A 6 -12.75 54.58 -15.47
C GLN A 6 -13.87 53.58 -15.69
N SER A 7 -14.21 53.37 -16.96
CA SER A 7 -15.14 52.35 -17.43
C SER A 7 -14.64 50.98 -16.98
N LYS A 8 -15.43 50.34 -16.11
CA LYS A 8 -15.17 49.00 -15.58
C LYS A 8 -15.57 48.00 -16.65
N LYS A 9 -14.60 47.47 -17.39
CA LYS A 9 -14.81 46.35 -18.31
C LYS A 9 -14.98 45.09 -17.46
N GLU A 10 -16.18 44.54 -17.43
CA GLU A 10 -16.47 43.24 -16.81
C GLU A 10 -15.72 42.15 -17.59
N GLU A 11 -14.58 41.72 -17.05
CA GLU A 11 -14.03 40.43 -17.42
C GLU A 11 -14.85 39.35 -16.71
N VAL A 12 -15.79 38.78 -17.46
CA VAL A 12 -16.54 37.58 -17.07
C VAL A 12 -15.50 36.48 -16.84
N SER A 13 -15.16 36.25 -15.58
CA SER A 13 -14.30 35.15 -15.17
C SER A 13 -14.98 33.84 -15.54
N PHE A 14 -14.54 33.25 -16.65
CA PHE A 14 -14.91 31.90 -17.03
C PHE A 14 -14.47 30.97 -15.90
N ARG A 15 -15.43 30.60 -15.04
CA ARG A 15 -15.32 29.48 -14.10
C ARG A 15 -14.84 28.27 -14.89
N LYS A 16 -13.55 27.95 -14.78
CA LYS A 16 -13.01 26.65 -15.21
C LYS A 16 -13.67 25.59 -14.34
N PHE A 17 -14.75 25.01 -14.84
CA PHE A 17 -15.24 23.73 -14.36
C PHE A 17 -14.18 22.68 -14.70
N PHE A 18 -13.21 22.51 -13.81
CA PHE A 18 -12.33 21.36 -13.82
C PHE A 18 -13.14 20.15 -13.37
N ILE A 19 -13.82 19.49 -14.30
CA ILE A 19 -14.31 18.13 -14.10
C ILE A 19 -13.08 17.22 -14.10
N PHE A 20 -12.43 17.11 -12.94
CA PHE A 20 -11.47 16.04 -12.67
C PHE A 20 -12.17 14.93 -11.89
N GLN A 21 -13.07 14.21 -12.56
CA GLN A 21 -13.57 12.93 -12.10
C GLN A 21 -13.51 11.91 -13.23
N LEU A 22 -12.28 11.55 -13.61
CA LEU A 22 -12.02 10.16 -13.92
C LEU A 22 -11.46 9.56 -12.63
N VAL A 23 -12.39 9.16 -11.75
CA VAL A 23 -12.07 8.21 -10.69
C VAL A 23 -11.69 6.94 -11.45
N GLY A 24 -10.40 6.78 -11.73
CA GLY A 24 -9.89 5.54 -12.28
C GLY A 24 -10.30 4.46 -11.29
N LEU A 25 -11.33 3.69 -11.64
CA LEU A 25 -11.76 2.53 -10.91
C LEU A 25 -10.65 1.49 -11.11
N VAL A 26 -9.52 1.68 -10.42
CA VAL A 26 -8.53 0.63 -10.25
C VAL A 26 -9.24 -0.36 -9.37
N LEU A 27 -9.79 -1.39 -9.99
CA LEU A 27 -10.39 -2.51 -9.31
C LEU A 27 -9.35 -3.02 -8.32
N THR A 28 -9.58 -2.74 -7.04
CA THR A 28 -8.83 -3.38 -5.96
C THR A 28 -9.07 -4.87 -6.15
N TYR A 29 -8.00 -5.61 -6.41
CA TYR A 29 -8.09 -7.05 -6.64
C TYR A 29 -8.80 -7.73 -5.48
N ASP A 30 -9.71 -8.65 -5.79
CA ASP A 30 -10.42 -9.44 -4.79
C ASP A 30 -9.60 -10.69 -4.44
N PHE A 31 -9.12 -10.75 -3.21
CA PHE A 31 -8.31 -11.84 -2.68
C PHE A 31 -9.13 -13.03 -2.15
N THR A 32 -10.45 -13.04 -2.30
CA THR A 32 -11.32 -14.14 -1.81
C THR A 32 -10.98 -15.51 -2.39
N ASN A 33 -10.53 -15.56 -3.64
CA ASN A 33 -10.27 -16.80 -4.38
C ASN A 33 -8.81 -17.27 -4.33
N CYS A 34 -7.97 -16.68 -3.48
CA CYS A 34 -6.57 -17.09 -3.36
C CYS A 34 -6.43 -18.42 -2.59
N ASP A 35 -5.40 -19.20 -2.94
CA ASP A 35 -4.97 -20.35 -2.17
C ASP A 35 -4.18 -19.88 -0.93
N PHE A 36 -4.90 -19.67 0.16
CA PHE A 36 -4.29 -19.10 1.35
C PHE A 36 -3.31 -20.04 2.06
N GLU A 37 -3.47 -21.36 1.94
CA GLU A 37 -2.57 -22.34 2.56
C GLU A 37 -1.20 -22.30 1.90
N LYS A 38 -1.16 -22.21 0.57
CA LYS A 38 0.09 -22.05 -0.17
C LYS A 38 0.75 -20.69 0.10
N ILE A 39 -0.04 -19.62 0.19
CA ILE A 39 0.48 -18.29 0.56
C ILE A 39 1.11 -18.32 1.96
N GLU A 40 0.46 -18.99 2.91
CA GLU A 40 1.00 -19.17 4.27
C GLU A 40 2.29 -19.98 4.28
N ALA A 41 2.34 -21.10 3.55
CA ALA A 41 3.55 -21.90 3.42
C ALA A 41 4.72 -21.09 2.81
N ASN A 42 4.45 -20.28 1.79
CA ASN A 42 5.43 -19.37 1.19
C ASN A 42 5.91 -18.31 2.20
N TYR A 43 4.99 -17.76 3.00
CA TYR A 43 5.35 -16.79 4.04
C TYR A 43 6.27 -17.40 5.10
N LEU A 44 5.89 -18.56 5.65
CA LEU A 44 6.65 -19.24 6.71
C LEU A 44 8.02 -19.69 6.21
N SER A 45 8.12 -20.16 4.97
CA SER A 45 9.39 -20.67 4.42
C SER A 45 10.38 -19.57 4.03
N THR A 46 9.89 -18.45 3.48
CA THR A 46 10.76 -17.45 2.82
C THR A 46 10.49 -15.99 3.19
N ILE A 47 9.26 -15.49 3.10
CA ILE A 47 8.96 -14.05 3.25
C ILE A 47 9.21 -13.59 4.70
N SER A 48 8.85 -14.41 5.68
CA SER A 48 9.05 -14.11 7.10
C SER A 48 10.51 -13.87 7.45
N LYS A 49 11.43 -14.68 6.89
CA LYS A 49 12.87 -14.54 7.08
C LYS A 49 13.37 -13.20 6.57
N ASP A 50 12.98 -12.82 5.35
CA ASP A 50 13.39 -11.54 4.77
C ASP A 50 12.83 -10.33 5.54
N LEU A 51 11.58 -10.41 6.02
CA LEU A 51 11.00 -9.36 6.87
C LEU A 51 11.74 -9.22 8.20
N ILE A 52 12.12 -10.34 8.82
CA ILE A 52 12.89 -10.36 10.06
C ILE A 52 14.29 -9.80 9.82
N THR A 53 14.96 -10.19 8.74
CA THR A 53 16.27 -9.66 8.35
C THR A 53 16.20 -8.15 8.11
N TYR A 54 15.17 -7.64 7.42
CA TYR A 54 14.96 -6.22 7.22
C TYR A 54 14.81 -5.46 8.55
N MET A 55 14.12 -6.06 9.52
CA MET A 55 13.89 -5.46 10.84
C MET A 55 15.05 -5.69 11.83
N SER A 56 16.16 -6.31 11.41
CA SER A 56 17.28 -6.60 12.29
C SER A 56 17.81 -5.33 12.98
N GLY A 57 18.01 -5.41 14.30
CA GLY A 57 18.41 -4.26 15.12
C GLY A 57 17.25 -3.38 15.61
N THR A 58 16.00 -3.68 15.25
CA THR A 58 14.81 -2.99 15.78
C THR A 58 13.78 -3.97 16.30
N LYS A 59 13.13 -3.67 17.44
CA LYS A 59 12.04 -4.53 17.92
C LYS A 59 10.74 -4.06 17.27
N SER A 60 9.95 -5.00 16.76
CA SER A 60 8.62 -4.69 16.21
C SER A 60 7.72 -3.99 17.26
N THR A 61 7.95 -4.23 18.55
CA THR A 61 7.25 -3.58 19.69
C THR A 61 7.56 -2.09 19.83
N ASP A 62 8.62 -1.60 19.18
CA ASP A 62 8.99 -0.19 19.22
C ASP A 62 8.04 0.67 18.36
N PHE A 63 7.14 0.01 17.60
CA PHE A 63 6.14 0.62 16.74
C PHE A 63 4.73 0.20 17.17
N ASN A 64 3.82 1.17 17.30
CA ASN A 64 2.42 0.90 17.59
C ASN A 64 1.73 0.27 16.38
N ASN A 65 1.00 -0.83 16.56
CA ASN A 65 0.22 -1.43 15.47
C ASN A 65 -1.02 -0.57 15.19
N THR A 66 -1.03 0.15 14.08
CA THR A 66 -2.13 1.02 13.65
C THR A 66 -2.98 0.39 12.55
N VAL A 67 -2.43 -0.59 11.82
CA VAL A 67 -3.12 -1.30 10.74
C VAL A 67 -3.63 -2.65 11.23
N SER A 68 -4.85 -2.99 10.84
CA SER A 68 -5.60 -4.14 11.33
C SER A 68 -6.34 -4.79 10.16
N CYS A 69 -6.54 -6.11 10.22
CA CYS A 69 -7.38 -6.84 9.28
C CYS A 69 -8.29 -7.82 10.03
N SER A 70 -9.42 -8.16 9.42
CA SER A 70 -10.51 -8.96 10.03
C SER A 70 -10.58 -10.40 9.53
N ASN A 71 -10.24 -10.64 8.26
CA ASN A 71 -10.26 -11.96 7.62
C ASN A 71 -9.08 -12.08 6.62
N ARG A 72 -8.84 -13.29 6.07
CA ARG A 72 -7.68 -13.56 5.21
C ARG A 72 -7.64 -12.68 3.94
N PRO A 73 -8.74 -12.54 3.17
CA PRO A 73 -8.76 -11.62 2.03
C PRO A 73 -8.41 -10.18 2.44
N HIS A 74 -9.01 -9.67 3.51
CA HIS A 74 -8.75 -8.33 4.03
C HIS A 74 -7.29 -8.17 4.45
N CYS A 75 -6.68 -9.17 5.10
CA CYS A 75 -5.26 -9.13 5.44
C CYS A 75 -4.39 -9.06 4.18
N LEU A 76 -4.70 -9.80 3.11
CA LEU A 76 -3.97 -9.72 1.85
C LEU A 76 -4.14 -8.35 1.17
N THR A 77 -5.32 -7.73 1.24
CA THR A 77 -5.54 -6.36 0.76
C THR A 77 -4.64 -5.35 1.48
N GLU A 78 -4.55 -5.43 2.81
CA GLU A 78 -3.70 -4.54 3.60
C GLU A 78 -2.21 -4.82 3.37
N ILE A 79 -1.80 -6.10 3.29
CA ILE A 79 -0.42 -6.49 2.97
C ILE A 79 -0.01 -5.95 1.59
N GLN A 80 -0.88 -6.14 0.58
CA GLN A 80 -0.68 -5.61 -0.76
C GLN A 80 -0.50 -4.09 -0.74
N SER A 81 -1.41 -3.39 -0.07
CA SER A 81 -1.40 -1.94 0.06
C SER A 81 -0.10 -1.45 0.69
N LEU A 82 0.27 -1.99 1.87
CA LEU A 82 1.48 -1.58 2.59
C LEU A 82 2.77 -2.01 1.88
N THR A 83 2.77 -3.09 1.10
CA THR A 83 4.00 -3.55 0.43
C THR A 83 4.30 -2.72 -0.82
N PHE A 84 3.27 -2.37 -1.60
CA PHE A 84 3.47 -1.82 -2.94
C PHE A 84 3.01 -0.37 -3.11
N SER A 85 2.24 0.19 -2.18
CA SER A 85 1.86 1.60 -2.24
C SER A 85 2.99 2.50 -1.73
N PRO A 86 3.23 3.65 -2.39
CA PRO A 86 4.20 4.63 -1.89
C PRO A 86 3.70 5.27 -0.59
N ILE A 87 4.53 5.25 0.45
CA ILE A 87 4.26 5.91 1.73
C ILE A 87 5.12 7.16 1.90
N PRO A 88 4.55 8.31 2.30
CA PRO A 88 5.33 9.52 2.53
C PRO A 88 6.41 9.37 3.61
N GLY A 89 7.68 9.40 3.18
CA GLY A 89 8.85 9.35 4.06
C GLY A 89 9.49 7.97 4.20
N CYS A 90 8.99 6.96 3.49
CA CYS A 90 9.69 5.71 3.23
C CYS A 90 10.09 5.62 1.76
N ALA A 91 11.27 5.06 1.47
CA ALA A 91 11.62 4.68 0.11
C ALA A 91 10.71 3.56 -0.39
N SER A 92 10.66 3.33 -1.71
CA SER A 92 9.82 2.25 -2.24
C SER A 92 10.33 0.89 -1.77
N LEU A 93 9.48 0.15 -1.04
CA LEU A 93 9.77 -1.21 -0.59
C LEU A 93 9.67 -2.25 -1.72
N THR A 94 9.19 -1.86 -2.90
CA THR A 94 8.93 -2.78 -4.03
C THR A 94 10.18 -3.54 -4.51
N LYS A 95 11.37 -3.01 -4.24
CA LYS A 95 12.66 -3.61 -4.58
C LYS A 95 13.23 -4.51 -3.49
N GLU A 96 12.62 -4.52 -2.31
CA GLU A 96 13.06 -5.37 -1.20
C GLU A 96 12.73 -6.84 -1.48
N MET A 97 13.57 -7.75 -0.99
CA MET A 97 13.43 -9.18 -1.26
C MET A 97 12.06 -9.72 -0.79
N PHE A 98 11.61 -9.32 0.41
CA PHE A 98 10.31 -9.72 0.93
C PHE A 98 9.16 -9.24 0.02
N ALA A 99 9.27 -8.05 -0.58
CA ALA A 99 8.24 -7.49 -1.45
C ALA A 99 8.19 -8.22 -2.80
N MET A 100 9.35 -8.53 -3.38
CA MET A 100 9.44 -9.34 -4.59
C MET A 100 8.86 -10.74 -4.39
N LYS A 101 9.20 -11.41 -3.27
CA LYS A 101 8.64 -12.73 -2.92
C LYS A 101 7.15 -12.67 -2.62
N THR A 102 6.67 -11.60 -1.98
CA THR A 102 5.24 -11.35 -1.77
C THR A 102 4.52 -11.22 -3.11
N LYS A 103 5.04 -10.41 -4.04
CA LYS A 103 4.48 -10.24 -5.38
C LYS A 103 4.39 -11.57 -6.13
N ALA A 104 5.48 -12.34 -6.14
CA ALA A 104 5.53 -13.64 -6.80
C ALA A 104 4.55 -14.64 -6.18
N THR A 105 4.45 -14.65 -4.85
CA THR A 105 3.52 -15.52 -4.11
C THR A 105 2.06 -15.19 -4.45
N LEU A 106 1.69 -13.91 -4.49
CA LEU A 106 0.34 -13.50 -4.88
C LEU A 106 0.07 -13.82 -6.36
N ALA A 107 1.01 -13.57 -7.27
CA ALA A 107 0.85 -13.91 -8.69
C ALA A 107 0.67 -15.42 -8.94
N LEU A 108 1.30 -16.25 -8.11
CA LEU A 108 1.19 -17.70 -8.24
C LEU A 108 -0.12 -18.26 -7.65
N TRP A 109 -0.55 -17.74 -6.50
CA TRP A 109 -1.62 -18.36 -5.70
C TRP A 109 -2.93 -17.57 -5.66
N CYS A 110 -3.01 -16.44 -6.37
CA CYS A 110 -4.23 -15.65 -6.52
C CYS A 110 -4.63 -15.60 -8.01
N PRO A 111 -5.67 -16.34 -8.43
CA PRO A 111 -6.11 -16.37 -9.82
C PRO A 111 -6.46 -14.97 -10.35
N GLY A 112 -5.86 -14.58 -11.49
CA GLY A 112 -6.12 -13.27 -12.09
C GLY A 112 -5.41 -12.09 -11.42
N TYR A 113 -4.62 -12.31 -10.37
CA TYR A 113 -3.73 -11.29 -9.83
C TYR A 113 -2.55 -11.09 -10.80
N SER A 114 -2.35 -9.86 -11.27
CA SER A 114 -1.33 -9.55 -12.26
C SER A 114 -0.47 -8.36 -11.85
N GLU A 115 0.76 -8.31 -12.39
CA GLU A 115 1.73 -7.26 -12.05
C GLU A 115 1.26 -5.84 -12.43
N THR A 116 0.33 -5.72 -13.37
CA THR A 116 -0.21 -4.44 -13.83
C THR A 116 -1.06 -3.73 -12.77
N GLN A 117 -1.65 -4.46 -11.82
CA GLN A 117 -2.37 -3.88 -10.68
C GLN A 117 -1.44 -3.12 -9.72
N ILE A 118 -0.19 -3.54 -9.59
CA ILE A 118 0.83 -2.83 -8.80
C ILE A 118 1.17 -1.48 -9.44
N ASN A 119 1.32 -1.45 -10.76
CA ASN A 119 1.67 -0.24 -11.51
C ASN A 119 0.55 0.81 -11.47
N ALA A 120 -0.72 0.40 -11.51
CA ALA A 120 -1.86 1.32 -11.39
C ALA A 120 -1.92 2.00 -10.01
N THR A 121 -1.57 1.27 -8.95
CA THR A 121 -1.53 1.78 -7.57
C THR A 121 -0.40 2.80 -7.38
N GLN A 122 0.73 2.61 -8.08
CA GLN A 122 1.87 3.52 -8.06
C GLN A 122 1.63 4.79 -8.90
N ALA A 123 0.92 4.68 -10.03
CA ALA A 123 0.67 5.79 -10.96
C ALA A 123 -0.19 6.92 -10.37
N MET A 124 -1.12 6.61 -9.45
CA MET A 124 -2.04 7.59 -8.87
C MET A 124 -1.43 8.54 -7.83
N LYS A 125 -0.20 8.29 -7.34
CA LYS A 125 0.40 9.08 -6.24
C LYS A 125 1.80 9.62 -6.58
N LYS A 126 1.94 10.32 -7.72
CA LYS A 126 3.08 11.25 -7.89
C LYS A 126 2.92 12.45 -6.92
N ARG A 127 3.42 12.31 -5.69
CA ARG A 127 3.53 13.42 -4.71
C ARG A 127 4.98 13.72 -4.35
N ARG A 128 5.21 15.01 -4.08
CA ARG A 128 6.46 15.72 -3.77
C ARG A 128 7.49 14.86 -3.00
N LYS A 129 8.69 14.69 -3.55
CA LYS A 129 9.85 14.07 -2.86
C LYS A 129 10.08 14.81 -1.54
N ARG A 130 9.96 14.11 -0.42
CA ARG A 130 10.33 14.58 0.93
C ARG A 130 11.43 13.68 1.49
N LYS A 131 12.18 14.19 2.47
CA LYS A 131 13.28 13.48 3.13
C LYS A 131 12.81 12.09 3.61
N VAL A 132 13.50 11.04 3.14
CA VAL A 132 13.29 9.67 3.60
C VAL A 132 13.87 9.55 5.01
N THR A 133 13.12 8.94 5.92
CA THR A 133 13.59 8.63 7.27
C THR A 133 13.47 7.13 7.46
N THR A 134 14.59 6.44 7.71
CA THR A 134 14.66 4.98 7.90
C THR A 134 13.61 4.48 8.90
N ASN A 135 13.32 5.26 9.95
CA ASN A 135 12.32 4.95 10.96
C ASN A 135 10.91 4.68 10.38
N LYS A 136 10.50 5.41 9.33
CA LYS A 136 9.17 5.22 8.71
C LYS A 136 9.07 3.93 7.90
N CYS A 137 10.16 3.50 7.27
CA CYS A 137 10.17 2.20 6.59
C CYS A 137 10.12 1.06 7.59
N LEU A 138 10.85 1.18 8.71
CA LEU A 138 10.82 0.20 9.79
C LEU A 138 9.43 0.13 10.44
N GLU A 139 8.78 1.26 10.66
CA GLU A 139 7.39 1.33 11.11
C GLU A 139 6.45 0.57 10.16
N GLN A 140 6.55 0.87 8.86
CA GLN A 140 5.76 0.22 7.82
C GLN A 140 5.99 -1.31 7.76
N VAL A 141 7.23 -1.76 7.87
CA VAL A 141 7.56 -3.19 7.89
C VAL A 141 7.12 -3.85 9.19
N SER A 142 7.12 -3.13 10.32
CA SER A 142 6.52 -3.61 11.57
C SER A 142 5.01 -3.84 11.43
N GLN A 143 4.29 -2.93 10.76
CA GLN A 143 2.87 -3.14 10.44
C GLN A 143 2.65 -4.37 9.55
N LEU A 144 3.49 -4.55 8.52
CA LEU A 144 3.43 -5.71 7.63
C LEU A 144 3.61 -7.02 8.41
N LEU A 145 4.57 -7.09 9.33
CA LEU A 145 4.74 -8.24 10.22
C LEU A 145 3.48 -8.49 11.06
N GLY A 146 2.84 -7.45 11.59
CA GLY A 146 1.58 -7.54 12.33
C GLY A 146 0.44 -8.13 11.49
N LEU A 147 0.30 -7.69 10.24
CA LEU A 147 -0.71 -8.18 9.30
C LEU A 147 -0.49 -9.64 8.91
N TRP A 148 0.75 -10.03 8.62
CA TRP A 148 1.08 -11.43 8.31
C TRP A 148 0.80 -12.37 9.48
N ARG A 149 1.14 -11.96 10.72
CA ARG A 149 0.79 -12.73 11.92
C ARG A 149 -0.72 -12.93 12.06
N ARG A 150 -1.52 -11.92 11.72
CA ARG A 150 -2.99 -12.01 11.75
C ARG A 150 -3.52 -12.92 10.66
N PHE A 151 -3.00 -12.80 9.43
CA PHE A 151 -3.34 -13.66 8.30
C PHE A 151 -3.18 -15.16 8.64
N ILE A 152 -2.08 -15.52 9.29
CA ILE A 152 -1.82 -16.90 9.75
C ILE A 152 -2.80 -17.31 10.86
N ARG A 153 -2.99 -16.48 11.88
CA ARG A 153 -3.88 -16.80 13.02
C ARG A 153 -5.34 -17.01 12.60
N THR A 154 -5.78 -16.39 11.51
CA THR A 154 -7.15 -16.59 10.99
C THR A 154 -7.36 -18.02 10.46
N LEU A 155 -6.31 -18.76 10.07
CA LEU A 155 -6.43 -20.18 9.67
C LEU A 155 -6.68 -21.09 10.89
N LEU A 156 -6.00 -20.83 12.01
CA LEU A 156 -6.10 -21.64 13.24
C LEU A 156 -7.48 -21.58 13.92
N LYS A 157 -8.35 -20.63 13.55
CA LYS A 157 -9.72 -20.54 14.06
C LYS A 157 -10.74 -21.37 13.26
N LYS A 158 -10.32 -21.96 12.14
CA LYS A 158 -11.19 -22.77 11.26
C LYS A 158 -10.94 -24.28 11.38
N GLN A 159 -9.96 -24.70 12.17
CA GLN A 159 -9.78 -26.08 12.65
C GLN A 159 -10.43 -26.23 14.02
#